data_AF-A0A3N5G2N9-F1
#
_entry.id   AF-A0A3N5G2N9-F1
#
_cell.length_a   1.000
_cell.length_b   1.000
_cell.length_c   1.000
_cell.angle_alpha   90.00
_cell.angle_beta   90.00
_cell.angle_gamma   90.00
#
_symmetry.space_group_name_H-M   'P 1'
#
loop_
_entity.id
_entity.type
_entity.pdbx_description
1 polymer ?
#
loop_
_entity_poly.entity_id
_entity_poly.type
_entity_poly.pdbx_seq_one_letter_code
_entity_poly.pdbx_strand_id
1 'polypeptide(L)'
;MVLAKWYAVHPAVRRLWAISDSQRMRVIVTLEPTHDGDDIYPAWLANGHEWTHELQLLMGWPVQMEVTDEPSLVEFAAGADGVLVAELFWRDSSTPPDNPWRGTA
;
A
#
# COMPACT_ATOMS: atom_id res chain seq x y z
N MET A 1 10.04 9.98 7.26
CA MET A 1 10.44 8.95 6.28
C MET A 1 9.87 9.31 4.91
N VAL A 2 10.61 9.09 3.82
CA VAL A 2 10.22 9.46 2.45
C VAL A 2 8.97 8.71 1.97
N LEU A 3 8.88 7.40 2.23
CA LEU A 3 7.70 6.58 1.92
C LEU A 3 6.44 7.08 2.63
N ALA A 4 6.54 7.51 3.90
CA ALA A 4 5.40 8.04 4.64
C ALA A 4 4.89 9.37 4.06
N LYS A 5 5.79 10.22 3.54
CA LYS A 5 5.41 11.47 2.87
C LYS A 5 4.75 11.19 1.51
N TRP A 6 5.34 10.27 0.74
CA TRP A 6 4.76 9.82 -0.53
C TRP A 6 3.36 9.23 -0.32
N TYR A 7 3.23 8.31 0.64
CA TYR A 7 1.94 7.71 1.00
C TYR A 7 0.92 8.78 1.41
N ALA A 8 1.31 9.79 2.21
CA ALA A 8 0.42 10.87 2.63
C ALA A 8 -0.18 11.71 1.48
N VAL A 9 0.54 11.87 0.35
CA VAL A 9 0.05 12.65 -0.80
C VAL A 9 -0.69 11.82 -1.86
N HIS A 10 -0.70 10.48 -1.72
CA HIS A 10 -1.38 9.55 -2.63
C HIS A 10 -2.61 8.89 -1.96
N PRO A 11 -3.77 9.56 -1.89
CA PRO A 11 -4.94 9.09 -1.14
C PRO A 11 -5.51 7.76 -1.65
N ALA A 12 -5.38 7.49 -2.95
CA ALA A 12 -5.83 6.23 -3.56
C ALA A 12 -5.14 4.99 -3.00
N VAL A 13 -3.97 5.15 -2.36
CA VAL A 13 -3.24 4.07 -1.69
C VAL A 13 -3.76 3.91 -0.27
N ARG A 14 -4.39 2.78 0.01
CA ARG A 14 -4.99 2.45 1.30
C ARG A 14 -3.98 1.82 2.26
N ARG A 15 -3.15 0.90 1.80
CA ARG A 15 -2.05 0.31 2.58
C ARG A 15 -0.79 0.23 1.73
N LEU A 16 0.37 0.29 2.37
CA LEU A 16 1.67 0.21 1.72
C LEU A 16 2.63 -0.64 2.55
N TRP A 17 3.31 -1.58 1.88
CA TRP A 17 4.45 -2.32 2.40
C TRP A 17 5.66 -2.05 1.53
N ALA A 18 6.77 -1.68 2.16
CA ALA A 18 8.04 -1.52 1.47
C ALA A 18 9.02 -2.57 1.98
N ILE A 19 9.55 -3.36 1.06
CA ILE A 19 10.44 -4.47 1.33
C ILE A 19 11.72 -4.21 0.53
N SER A 20 12.85 -4.08 1.23
CA SER A 20 14.14 -3.98 0.60
C SER A 20 14.76 -5.36 0.44
N ASP A 21 15.18 -5.66 -0.77
CA ASP A 21 16.06 -6.79 -1.09
C ASP A 21 17.45 -6.24 -1.46
N SER A 22 18.45 -7.12 -1.56
CA SER A 22 19.80 -6.77 -2.01
C SER A 22 19.87 -6.01 -3.35
N GLN A 23 18.87 -6.16 -4.24
CA GLN A 23 18.89 -5.56 -5.59
C GLN A 23 17.90 -4.42 -5.82
N ARG A 24 16.77 -4.39 -5.11
CA ARG A 24 15.67 -3.45 -5.38
C ARG A 24 14.78 -3.29 -4.16
N MET A 25 13.98 -2.23 -4.19
CA MET A 25 12.89 -2.04 -3.24
C MET A 25 11.57 -2.45 -3.88
N ARG A 26 10.90 -3.42 -3.28
CA ARG A 26 9.57 -3.87 -3.65
C ARG A 26 8.55 -3.09 -2.82
N VAL A 27 7.64 -2.38 -3.47
CA VAL A 27 6.60 -1.59 -2.80
C VAL A 27 5.25 -2.17 -3.17
N ILE A 28 4.64 -2.89 -2.25
CA ILE A 28 3.32 -3.46 -2.43
C ILE A 28 2.29 -2.47 -1.88
N VAL A 29 1.23 -2.21 -2.65
CA VAL A 29 0.14 -1.32 -2.27
C VAL A 29 -1.20 -2.04 -2.35
N THR A 30 -2.10 -1.72 -1.41
CA THR A 30 -3.53 -1.93 -1.64
C THR A 30 -4.17 -0.58 -1.94
N LEU A 31 -5.13 -0.59 -2.85
CA LEU A 31 -5.83 0.62 -3.26
C LEU A 31 -7.21 0.70 -2.61
N GLU A 32 -7.82 1.88 -2.65
CA GLU A 32 -9.22 1.99 -2.30
C GLU A 32 -10.06 1.15 -3.26
N PRO A 33 -10.98 0.30 -2.75
CA PRO A 33 -11.85 -0.50 -3.60
C PRO A 33 -12.72 0.42 -4.44
N THR A 34 -12.85 0.10 -5.73
CA THR A 34 -13.86 0.73 -6.56
C THR A 34 -15.22 0.19 -6.16
N HIS A 35 -16.26 1.02 -6.31
CA HIS A 35 -17.64 0.66 -5.91
C HIS A 35 -18.17 -0.61 -6.61
N ASP A 36 -17.55 -0.98 -7.73
CA ASP A 36 -17.96 -2.12 -8.57
C ASP A 36 -17.31 -3.46 -8.16
N GLY A 37 -16.29 -3.46 -7.29
CA GLY A 37 -15.62 -4.69 -6.85
C GLY A 37 -14.90 -5.47 -7.97
N ASP A 38 -14.73 -4.85 -9.14
CA ASP A 38 -14.00 -5.44 -10.27
C ASP A 38 -12.50 -5.30 -10.04
N ASP A 39 -11.73 -6.39 -10.27
CA ASP A 39 -10.28 -6.52 -10.03
C ASP A 39 -9.42 -5.47 -10.78
N ILE A 40 -10.04 -4.68 -11.65
CA ILE A 40 -9.38 -3.62 -12.40
C ILE A 40 -9.36 -2.35 -11.55
N TYR A 41 -8.22 -2.08 -10.91
CA TYR A 41 -7.98 -0.81 -10.22
C TYR A 41 -7.66 0.32 -11.21
N PRO A 42 -8.59 1.24 -11.52
CA PRO A 42 -8.35 2.31 -12.49
C PRO A 42 -7.25 3.26 -12.03
N ALA A 43 -7.13 3.48 -10.71
CA ALA A 43 -6.05 4.29 -10.14
C ALA A 43 -4.67 3.66 -10.39
N TRP A 44 -4.56 2.33 -10.31
CA TRP A 44 -3.32 1.62 -10.65
C TRP A 44 -2.99 1.71 -12.13
N LEU A 45 -3.97 1.46 -13.00
CA LEU A 45 -3.75 1.51 -14.44
C LEU A 45 -3.37 2.91 -14.92
N ALA A 46 -3.95 3.95 -14.33
CA ALA A 46 -3.67 5.32 -14.71
C ALA A 46 -2.33 5.84 -14.16
N ASN A 47 -1.92 5.41 -12.96
CA ASN A 47 -0.81 6.06 -12.25
C ASN A 47 0.34 5.14 -11.84
N GLY A 48 0.21 3.81 -11.95
CA GLY A 48 1.18 2.86 -11.39
C GLY A 48 2.61 3.05 -11.92
N HIS A 49 2.74 3.39 -13.20
CA HIS A 49 4.04 3.71 -13.80
C HIS A 49 4.64 5.01 -13.25
N GLU A 50 3.83 6.07 -13.16
CA GLU A 50 4.24 7.38 -12.60
C GLU A 50 4.66 7.22 -11.13
N TRP A 51 3.83 6.56 -10.32
CA TRP A 51 4.11 6.28 -8.90
C TRP A 51 5.41 5.51 -8.70
N THR A 52 5.68 4.53 -9.58
CA THR A 52 6.93 3.76 -9.54
C THR A 52 8.11 4.67 -9.82
N HIS A 53 8.01 5.52 -10.84
CA HIS A 53 9.07 6.47 -11.20
C HIS A 53 9.30 7.51 -10.09
N GLU A 54 8.26 8.08 -9.50
CA GLU A 54 8.38 9.01 -8.37
C GLU A 54 9.12 8.38 -7.20
N LEU A 55 8.76 7.14 -6.82
CA LEU A 55 9.45 6.43 -5.75
C LEU A 55 10.91 6.13 -6.11
N GLN A 56 11.21 5.76 -7.36
CA GLN A 56 12.60 5.59 -7.81
C GLN A 56 13.42 6.88 -7.65
N LEU A 57 12.87 8.01 -8.06
CA LEU A 57 13.53 9.32 -7.93
C LEU A 57 13.72 9.72 -6.47
N LEU A 58 12.71 9.49 -5.63
CA LEU A 58 12.73 9.83 -4.20
C LEU A 58 13.67 8.95 -3.38
N MET A 59 13.80 7.67 -3.74
CA MET A 59 14.65 6.70 -3.05
C MET A 59 16.07 6.66 -3.58
N GLY A 60 16.30 7.09 -4.83
CA GLY A 60 17.59 6.96 -5.51
C GLY A 60 18.01 5.51 -5.76
N TRP A 61 17.05 4.58 -5.76
CA TRP A 61 17.28 3.14 -5.89
C TRP A 61 16.18 2.51 -6.77
N PRO A 62 16.45 1.38 -7.46
CA PRO A 62 15.43 0.67 -8.22
C PRO A 62 14.22 0.30 -7.34
N VAL A 63 13.03 0.75 -7.75
CA VAL A 63 11.75 0.46 -7.09
C VAL A 63 10.86 -0.29 -8.07
N GLN A 64 10.26 -1.38 -7.59
CA GLN A 64 9.21 -2.12 -8.27
C GLN A 64 7.94 -2.01 -7.44
N MET A 65 6.87 -1.45 -8.01
CA MET A 65 5.58 -1.39 -7.34
C MET A 65 4.66 -2.51 -7.80
N GLU A 66 3.85 -3.03 -6.88
CA GLU A 66 2.84 -4.05 -7.13
C GLU A 66 1.54 -3.72 -6.40
N VAL A 67 0.40 -4.08 -7.00
CA VAL A 67 -0.92 -3.93 -6.39
C VAL A 67 -1.45 -5.31 -5.95
N THR A 68 -2.07 -5.38 -4.78
CA THR A 68 -2.76 -6.58 -4.27
C THR A 68 -4.09 -6.20 -3.61
N ASP A 69 -5.09 -7.08 -3.72
CA ASP A 69 -6.35 -6.97 -2.96
C ASP A 69 -6.21 -7.58 -1.56
N GLU A 70 -5.56 -8.75 -1.49
CA GLU A 70 -5.33 -9.50 -0.26
C GLU A 70 -3.86 -9.37 0.18
N PRO A 71 -3.56 -8.56 1.20
CA PRO A 71 -2.21 -8.45 1.70
C PRO A 71 -1.90 -9.60 2.65
N SER A 72 -1.09 -10.55 2.20
CA SER A 72 -0.52 -11.58 3.06
C SER A 72 0.98 -11.30 3.26
N LEU A 73 1.29 -10.71 4.42
CA LEU A 73 2.66 -10.35 4.80
C LEU A 73 3.58 -11.59 4.85
N VAL A 74 3.00 -12.74 5.15
CA VAL A 74 3.69 -14.05 5.16
C VAL A 74 4.18 -14.42 3.76
N GLU A 75 3.40 -14.17 2.71
CA GLU A 75 3.84 -14.41 1.33
C GLU A 75 4.91 -13.42 0.88
N PHE A 76 4.84 -12.16 1.35
CA PHE A 76 5.84 -11.16 1.01
C PHE A 76 7.19 -11.39 1.70
N ALA A 77 7.18 -11.91 2.93
CA ALA A 77 8.40 -12.24 3.70
C ALA A 77 8.97 -13.64 3.39
N ALA A 78 8.20 -14.51 2.72
CA ALA A 78 8.66 -15.86 2.35
C ALA A 78 9.68 -15.87 1.20
N GLY A 79 9.90 -14.74 0.51
CA GLY A 79 11.02 -14.55 -0.41
C GLY A 79 12.32 -14.28 0.36
N ALA A 80 13.22 -15.27 0.37
CA ALA A 80 14.32 -15.49 1.31
C ALA A 80 15.39 -14.37 1.57
N ASP A 81 15.22 -13.14 1.08
CA ASP A 81 16.20 -12.03 1.30
C ASP A 81 15.54 -10.66 1.54
N GLY A 82 14.21 -10.56 1.53
CA GLY A 82 13.50 -9.29 1.70
C GLY A 82 13.36 -8.85 3.16
N VAL A 83 13.84 -7.65 3.49
CA VAL A 83 13.64 -6.99 4.79
C VAL A 83 12.48 -6.01 4.70
N LEU A 84 11.48 -6.13 5.58
CA LEU A 84 10.40 -5.14 5.70
C LEU A 84 10.97 -3.82 6.22
N VAL A 85 10.96 -2.80 5.38
CA VAL A 85 11.43 -1.44 5.68
C VAL A 85 10.31 -0.59 6.27
N ALA A 86 9.10 -0.74 5.75
CA ALA A 86 7.95 0.04 6.19
C ALA A 86 6.63 -0.70 5.97
N GLU A 87 5.70 -0.48 6.89
CA GLU A 87 4.30 -0.87 6.79
C GLU A 87 3.43 0.33 7.20
N LEU A 88 2.59 0.81 6.28
CA LEU A 88 1.75 1.99 6.45
C LEU A 88 0.28 1.66 6.15
N PHE A 89 -0.59 1.83 7.15
CA PHE A 89 -2.01 1.46 7.06
C PHE A 89 -2.95 2.44 7.78
N TRP A 90 -2.51 3.66 8.09
CA TRP A 90 -3.33 4.60 8.88
C TRP A 90 -4.64 5.03 8.18
N ARG A 91 -4.77 4.80 6.86
CA ARG A 91 -6.01 5.06 6.11
C ARG A 91 -6.99 3.89 6.17
N ASP A 92 -6.56 2.76 6.70
CA ASP A 92 -7.41 1.64 7.02
C ASP A 92 -8.21 1.94 8.30
N SER A 93 -9.02 3.00 8.25
CA SER A 93 -10.07 3.19 9.24
C SER A 93 -11.17 2.19 8.90
N SER A 94 -10.95 0.93 9.31
CA SER A 94 -12.05 0.10 9.77
C SER A 94 -12.72 0.87 10.90
N THR A 95 -13.70 1.73 10.57
CA THR A 95 -14.65 2.18 11.57
C THR A 95 -15.28 0.91 12.12
N PRO A 96 -15.11 0.57 13.41
CA PRO A 96 -15.90 -0.50 14.00
C PRO A 96 -17.37 -0.19 13.71
N PRO A 97 -18.23 -1.19 13.45
CA PRO A 97 -19.64 -0.94 13.22
C PRO A 97 -20.15 -0.06 14.35
N ASP A 98 -20.71 1.09 13.98
CA ASP A 98 -21.43 1.98 14.88
C ASP A 98 -22.37 1.09 15.71
N ASN A 99 -22.13 1.01 17.03
CA ASN A 99 -22.92 0.17 17.90
C ASN A 99 -24.08 1.04 18.42
N PRO A 100 -25.31 0.91 17.87
CA PRO A 100 -26.42 1.82 18.17
C PRO A 100 -26.98 1.65 19.60
N TRP A 101 -26.39 0.79 20.44
CA TRP A 101 -26.92 0.44 21.75
C TRP A 101 -26.17 1.04 22.95
N ARG A 102 -25.22 1.97 22.76
CA ARG A 102 -24.70 2.79 23.87
C ARG A 102 -25.60 3.99 24.12
N GLY A 103 -26.70 3.74 24.85
CA GLY A 103 -27.30 4.76 25.70
C GLY A 103 -28.81 4.91 25.57
N THR A 104 -29.55 4.16 26.37
CA THR A 104 -30.66 4.72 27.15
C THR A 104 -30.80 3.94 28.46
N ALA A 105 -30.60 4.70 29.54
CA ALA A 105 -31.13 4.54 30.91
C ALA A 105 -30.92 3.21 31.65
#